data_AF-A0A7J9YYG6-F1
#
_entry.id   AF-A0A7J9YYG6-F1
#
_cell.length_a   1.000
_cell.length_b   1.000
_cell.length_c   1.000
_cell.angle_alpha   90.00
_cell.angle_beta   90.00
_cell.angle_gamma   90.00
#
_symmetry.space_group_name_H-M   'P 1'
#
loop_
_entity.id
_entity.type
_entity.pdbx_description
1 polymer ?
#
loop_
_entity_poly.entity_id
_entity_poly.type
_entity_poly.pdbx_seq_one_letter_code
_entity_poly.pdbx_strand_id
1 'polypeptide(L)'
;MSARVSLGATLFFALLAATLITAVLVVRARTPDLALEVTKLDCKLDPGRDPDAAPSRITFFVRASDPDASVAIVDRHENVVRTLDPSVALDAGEPVTYLWDGRADGGAVVAPGRYRLEVELPSERREMIWPRRIFVDQPGASPDCAGPPRDVLDR
;
A
#
# COMPACT_ATOMS: atom_id res chain seq x y z
N MET A 1 22.55 -37.40 37.97
CA MET A 1 21.37 -38.07 37.39
C MET A 1 21.46 -37.93 35.88
N SER A 2 22.01 -38.93 35.20
CA SER A 2 22.17 -38.90 33.73
C SER A 2 20.90 -39.42 33.10
N ALA A 3 20.10 -38.53 32.52
CA ALA A 3 18.91 -38.92 31.78
C ALA A 3 19.34 -39.75 30.56
N ARG A 4 19.02 -41.05 30.55
CA ARG A 4 19.09 -41.87 29.34
C ARG A 4 17.98 -41.39 28.41
N VAL A 5 18.28 -40.36 27.62
CA VAL A 5 17.36 -39.89 26.59
C VAL A 5 17.13 -41.05 25.63
N SER A 6 15.89 -41.54 25.55
CA SER A 6 15.51 -42.57 24.60
C SER A 6 15.89 -42.13 23.18
N LEU A 7 16.39 -43.06 22.37
CA LEU A 7 16.71 -42.81 20.96
C LEU A 7 15.54 -42.13 20.21
N GLY A 8 14.30 -42.45 20.61
CA GLY A 8 13.09 -41.83 20.07
C GLY A 8 12.94 -40.36 20.47
N ALA A 9 13.31 -39.99 21.68
CA ALA A 9 13.25 -38.60 22.14
C ALA A 9 14.31 -37.73 21.44
N THR A 10 15.52 -38.25 21.24
CA THR A 10 16.56 -37.56 20.47
C THR A 10 16.13 -37.35 19.01
N LEU A 11 15.55 -38.37 18.37
CA LEU A 11 15.04 -38.24 17.01
C LEU A 11 13.90 -37.22 16.92
N PHE A 12 12.96 -37.25 17.88
CA PHE A 12 11.85 -36.30 17.92
C PHE A 12 12.34 -34.85 18.03
N PHE A 13 13.27 -34.55 18.96
CA PHE A 13 13.82 -33.20 19.10
C PHE A 13 14.63 -32.77 17.88
N ALA A 14 15.38 -33.69 17.24
CA ALA A 14 16.11 -33.39 16.01
C ALA A 14 15.15 -33.02 14.85
N LEU A 15 14.05 -33.77 14.68
CA LEU A 15 13.03 -33.48 13.67
C LEU A 15 12.29 -32.18 13.96
N LEU A 16 11.98 -31.93 15.24
CA LEU A 16 11.32 -30.69 15.67
C LEU A 16 12.22 -29.49 15.40
N ALA A 17 13.51 -29.57 15.74
CA ALA A 17 14.50 -28.53 15.44
C ALA A 17 14.65 -28.30 13.93
N ALA A 18 14.76 -29.36 13.12
CA ALA A 18 14.86 -29.25 11.67
C ALA A 18 13.63 -28.57 11.04
N THR A 19 12.43 -28.89 11.54
CA THR A 19 11.18 -28.25 11.12
C THR A 19 11.16 -26.77 11.49
N LEU A 20 11.58 -26.44 12.71
CA LEU A 20 11.63 -25.07 13.21
C LEU A 20 12.63 -24.22 12.41
N ILE A 21 13.81 -24.77 12.10
CA ILE A 21 14.83 -24.13 11.25
C ILE A 21 14.26 -23.86 9.86
N THR A 22 13.59 -24.86 9.26
CA THR A 22 12.97 -24.72 7.94
C THR A 22 11.90 -23.63 7.95
N ALA A 23 11.04 -23.60 8.96
CA ALA A 23 10.02 -22.57 9.12
C ALA A 23 10.64 -21.17 9.26
N VAL A 24 11.70 -21.02 10.06
CA VAL A 24 12.42 -19.74 10.23
C VAL A 24 13.07 -19.28 8.93
N LEU A 25 13.70 -20.19 8.17
CA LEU A 25 14.29 -19.86 6.87
C LEU A 25 13.22 -19.40 5.87
N VAL A 26 12.08 -20.10 5.81
CA VAL A 26 10.96 -19.71 4.93
C VAL A 26 10.36 -18.38 5.36
N VAL A 27 10.17 -18.15 6.66
CA VAL A 27 9.67 -16.86 7.17
C VAL A 27 10.66 -15.75 6.84
N ARG A 28 11.96 -15.93 7.08
CA ARG A 28 13.00 -14.95 6.70
C ARG A 28 13.00 -14.67 5.20
N ALA A 29 12.82 -15.69 4.36
CA ALA A 29 12.78 -15.53 2.91
C ALA A 29 11.50 -14.85 2.40
N ARG A 30 10.34 -15.15 3.02
CA ARG A 30 9.03 -14.56 2.70
C ARG A 30 8.76 -13.22 3.36
N THR A 31 9.51 -12.90 4.40
CA THR A 31 9.54 -11.59 5.04
C THR A 31 10.82 -10.91 4.55
N PRO A 32 10.96 -10.63 3.23
CA PRO A 32 12.02 -9.75 2.84
C PRO A 32 11.74 -8.42 3.56
N ASP A 33 12.80 -7.79 4.03
CA ASP A 33 12.83 -6.58 4.85
C ASP A 33 12.35 -5.34 4.08
N LEU A 34 11.21 -5.47 3.43
CA LEU A 34 10.60 -4.47 2.59
C LEU A 34 9.54 -3.79 3.41
N ALA A 35 10.00 -2.78 4.15
CA ALA A 35 9.10 -1.79 4.66
C ALA A 35 8.98 -0.69 3.63
N LEU A 36 7.82 -0.67 2.99
CA LEU A 36 7.12 0.58 2.92
C LEU A 36 6.58 0.83 4.34
N GLU A 37 6.85 1.98 4.93
CA GLU A 37 6.14 2.40 6.13
C GLU A 37 5.56 3.78 5.85
N VAL A 38 4.23 3.82 5.77
CA VAL A 38 3.48 5.03 5.40
C VAL A 38 3.15 5.80 6.67
N THR A 39 3.77 6.97 6.82
CA THR A 39 3.62 7.83 7.99
C THR A 39 2.27 8.52 8.03
N LYS A 40 1.67 8.84 6.86
CA LYS A 40 0.36 9.51 6.79
C LYS A 40 -0.33 9.26 5.46
N LEU A 41 -1.61 8.89 5.53
CA LEU A 41 -2.51 8.73 4.39
C LEU A 41 -3.89 9.20 4.84
N ASP A 42 -4.43 10.25 4.21
CA ASP A 42 -5.77 10.73 4.49
C ASP A 42 -6.78 9.82 3.76
N CYS A 43 -7.65 9.13 4.51
CA CYS A 43 -8.36 7.94 4.02
C CYS A 43 -9.60 8.23 3.16
N LYS A 44 -9.92 9.48 2.83
CA LYS A 44 -11.14 9.82 2.08
C LYS A 44 -10.89 11.01 1.16
N LEU A 45 -11.09 10.77 -0.12
CA LEU A 45 -11.03 11.81 -1.14
C LEU A 45 -12.40 11.98 -1.82
N ASP A 46 -12.84 13.23 -1.99
CA ASP A 46 -14.08 13.56 -2.72
C ASP A 46 -13.77 14.56 -3.86
N PRO A 47 -13.18 14.09 -4.98
CA PRO A 47 -12.74 14.96 -6.08
C PRO A 47 -13.89 15.45 -6.97
N GLY A 48 -15.09 14.85 -6.87
CA GLY A 48 -16.25 15.22 -7.67
C GLY A 48 -17.07 16.36 -7.06
N ARG A 49 -17.00 16.55 -5.74
CA ARG A 49 -17.80 17.56 -5.03
C ARG A 49 -17.16 18.94 -4.99
N ASP A 50 -15.84 18.98 -4.87
CA ASP A 50 -15.08 20.19 -4.61
C ASP A 50 -13.80 20.21 -5.44
N PRO A 51 -13.67 21.09 -6.44
CA PRO A 51 -12.44 21.23 -7.23
C PRO A 51 -11.25 21.73 -6.38
N ASP A 52 -11.52 22.34 -5.21
CA ASP A 52 -10.52 22.79 -4.24
C ASP A 52 -10.29 21.77 -3.11
N ALA A 53 -10.83 20.55 -3.23
CA ALA A 53 -10.60 19.49 -2.25
C ALA A 53 -9.11 19.30 -2.02
N ALA A 54 -8.69 19.34 -0.74
CA ALA A 54 -7.30 19.18 -0.39
C ALA A 54 -6.78 17.82 -0.88
N PRO A 55 -5.64 17.78 -1.61
CA PRO A 55 -5.10 16.53 -2.10
C PRO A 55 -4.70 15.64 -0.91
N SER A 56 -4.88 14.33 -1.08
CA SER A 56 -4.38 13.35 -0.12
C SER A 56 -2.87 13.38 -0.10
N ARG A 57 -2.30 13.60 1.08
CA ARG A 57 -0.86 13.51 1.30
C ARG A 57 -0.47 12.07 1.54
N ILE A 58 0.44 11.58 0.70
CA ILE A 58 0.97 10.22 0.75
C ILE A 58 2.43 10.35 1.15
N THR A 59 2.75 10.03 2.40
CA THR A 59 4.14 10.06 2.90
C THR A 59 4.59 8.64 3.23
N PHE A 60 5.68 8.20 2.63
CA PHE A 60 6.26 6.89 2.85
C PHE A 60 7.79 6.94 2.82
N PHE A 61 8.44 5.93 3.37
CA PHE A 61 9.87 5.70 3.15
C PHE A 61 10.10 4.24 2.75
N VAL A 62 11.25 3.98 2.13
CA VAL A 62 11.71 2.65 1.76
C VAL A 62 12.84 2.22 2.70
N ARG A 63 13.07 0.91 2.89
CA ARG A 63 14.22 0.39 3.64
C ARG A 63 15.46 0.08 2.79
N ALA A 64 15.31 0.09 1.48
CA ALA A 64 16.39 -0.12 0.52
C ALA A 64 16.41 1.05 -0.47
N SER A 65 17.59 1.58 -0.76
CA SER A 65 17.73 2.65 -1.75
C SER A 65 17.59 2.10 -3.17
N ASP A 66 16.94 2.84 -4.05
CA ASP A 66 16.85 2.52 -5.48
C ASP A 66 16.93 3.82 -6.29
N PRO A 67 17.89 3.98 -7.22
CA PRO A 67 18.04 5.19 -8.02
C PRO A 67 16.94 5.39 -9.07
N ASP A 68 16.24 4.32 -9.47
CA ASP A 68 15.31 4.31 -10.61
C ASP A 68 13.94 3.76 -10.20
N ALA A 69 13.48 4.05 -8.97
CA ALA A 69 12.18 3.58 -8.49
C ALA A 69 11.01 4.23 -9.23
N SER A 70 9.88 3.54 -9.28
CA SER A 70 8.62 4.09 -9.81
C SER A 70 7.54 4.14 -8.72
N VAL A 71 6.70 5.17 -8.74
CA VAL A 71 5.63 5.40 -7.77
C VAL A 71 4.33 5.65 -8.52
N ALA A 72 3.35 4.78 -8.31
CA ALA A 72 2.07 4.81 -9.00
C ALA A 72 0.90 4.58 -8.04
N ILE A 73 -0.29 4.98 -8.47
CA ILE A 73 -1.56 4.61 -7.84
C ILE A 73 -2.22 3.57 -8.73
N VAL A 74 -2.63 2.47 -8.10
CA VAL A 74 -3.30 1.35 -8.78
C VAL A 74 -4.71 1.13 -8.25
N ASP A 75 -5.58 0.59 -9.10
CA ASP A 75 -6.93 0.18 -8.73
C ASP A 75 -6.95 -1.21 -8.04
N ARG A 76 -8.16 -1.74 -7.80
CA ARG A 76 -8.35 -3.07 -7.19
C ARG A 76 -7.86 -4.25 -8.05
N HIS A 77 -7.62 -4.03 -9.33
CA HIS A 77 -7.13 -5.00 -10.30
C HIS A 77 -5.65 -4.75 -10.64
N GLU A 78 -4.98 -3.86 -9.90
CA GLU A 78 -3.56 -3.54 -10.08
C GLU A 78 -3.29 -2.82 -11.41
N ASN A 79 -4.31 -2.17 -11.98
CA ASN A 79 -4.11 -1.27 -13.12
C ASN A 79 -3.62 0.08 -12.62
N VAL A 80 -2.53 0.58 -13.21
CA VAL A 80 -2.04 1.96 -12.98
C VAL A 80 -3.10 2.95 -13.45
N VAL A 81 -3.59 3.76 -12.51
CA VAL A 81 -4.53 4.86 -12.79
C VAL A 81 -3.86 6.22 -12.81
N ARG A 82 -2.76 6.36 -12.06
CA ARG A 82 -1.98 7.60 -11.97
C ARG A 82 -0.53 7.26 -11.72
N THR A 83 0.36 7.79 -12.55
CA THR A 83 1.79 7.77 -12.29
C THR A 83 2.14 9.02 -11.47
N LEU A 84 2.64 8.85 -10.25
CA LEU A 84 3.08 9.96 -9.41
C LEU A 84 4.51 10.35 -9.75
N ASP A 85 5.37 9.36 -9.96
CA ASP A 85 6.74 9.54 -10.39
C ASP A 85 7.21 8.30 -11.17
N PRO A 86 7.58 8.43 -12.46
CA PRO A 86 8.02 7.30 -13.25
C PRO A 86 9.48 6.89 -12.97
N SER A 87 10.30 7.76 -12.36
CA SER A 87 11.72 7.51 -12.14
C SER A 87 12.27 8.42 -11.03
N VAL A 88 12.29 7.91 -9.81
CA VAL A 88 12.75 8.64 -8.62
C VAL A 88 13.85 7.87 -7.90
N ALA A 89 14.88 8.60 -7.48
CA ALA A 89 15.86 8.08 -6.54
C ALA A 89 15.26 8.09 -5.14
N LEU A 90 15.03 6.91 -4.57
CA LEU A 90 14.58 6.73 -3.20
C LEU A 90 15.75 6.30 -2.33
N ASP A 91 15.97 6.99 -1.22
CA ASP A 91 16.99 6.63 -0.25
C ASP A 91 16.38 5.87 0.94
N ALA A 92 17.09 4.86 1.41
CA ALA A 92 16.69 4.06 2.55
C ALA A 92 16.50 4.92 3.81
N GLY A 93 15.30 4.86 4.41
CA GLY A 93 14.93 5.59 5.61
C GLY A 93 14.55 7.05 5.37
N GLU A 94 14.67 7.57 4.15
CA GLU A 94 14.25 8.93 3.84
C GLU A 94 12.76 8.98 3.46
N PRO A 95 11.95 9.80 4.16
CA PRO A 95 10.55 9.96 3.84
C PRO A 95 10.35 10.81 2.59
N VAL A 96 9.62 10.26 1.63
CA VAL A 96 9.17 10.94 0.42
C VAL A 96 7.67 11.22 0.50
N THR A 97 7.24 12.34 -0.05
CA THR A 97 5.84 12.77 -0.01
C THR A 97 5.32 13.09 -1.39
N TYR A 98 4.19 12.49 -1.75
CA TYR A 98 3.42 12.80 -2.94
C TYR A 98 2.03 13.30 -2.57
N LEU A 99 1.43 14.07 -3.49
CA LEU A 99 0.07 14.56 -3.39
C LEU A 99 -0.76 13.90 -4.47
N TRP A 100 -1.91 13.35 -4.09
CA TRP A 100 -2.88 12.82 -5.04
C TRP A 100 -4.27 13.37 -4.79
N ASP A 101 -4.87 13.91 -5.85
CA ASP A 101 -6.16 14.57 -5.88
C ASP A 101 -7.26 13.69 -6.48
N GLY A 102 -7.03 12.38 -6.59
CA GLY A 102 -8.05 11.46 -7.11
C GLY A 102 -8.23 11.56 -8.62
N ARG A 103 -7.27 12.15 -9.34
CA ARG A 103 -7.28 12.22 -10.80
C ARG A 103 -6.29 11.25 -11.42
N ALA A 104 -6.66 10.74 -12.58
CA ALA A 104 -5.79 9.94 -13.45
C ALA A 104 -4.76 10.82 -14.17
N ASP A 105 -3.81 10.21 -14.88
CA ASP A 105 -2.77 10.91 -15.65
C ASP A 105 -3.36 11.92 -16.65
N GLY A 106 -4.53 11.61 -17.23
CA GLY A 106 -5.25 12.51 -18.14
C GLY A 106 -6.02 13.66 -17.46
N GLY A 107 -5.91 13.82 -16.14
CA GLY A 107 -6.62 14.85 -15.36
C GLY A 107 -8.11 14.55 -15.09
N ALA A 108 -8.64 13.45 -15.65
CA ALA A 108 -9.99 12.98 -15.35
C ALA A 108 -10.07 12.44 -13.91
N VAL A 109 -11.21 12.66 -13.26
CA VAL A 109 -11.48 12.07 -11.94
C VAL A 109 -11.58 10.55 -12.07
N VAL A 110 -10.88 9.82 -11.19
CA VAL A 110 -10.96 8.35 -11.18
C VAL A 110 -12.32 7.88 -10.67
N ALA A 111 -12.75 6.70 -11.10
CA ALA A 111 -14.02 6.13 -10.64
C ALA A 111 -14.04 5.96 -9.10
N PRO A 112 -15.20 6.02 -8.45
CA PRO A 112 -15.30 5.70 -7.02
C PRO A 112 -14.79 4.30 -6.75
N GLY A 113 -13.97 4.14 -5.71
CA GLY A 113 -13.34 2.86 -5.48
C GLY A 113 -12.21 2.87 -4.47
N ARG A 114 -11.55 1.71 -4.41
CA ARG A 114 -10.41 1.46 -3.55
C ARG A 114 -9.15 1.46 -4.39
N TYR A 115 -8.19 2.28 -3.98
CA TYR A 115 -6.91 2.46 -4.63
C TYR A 115 -5.78 2.11 -3.69
N ARG A 116 -4.61 1.81 -4.23
CA ARG A 116 -3.40 1.52 -3.48
C ARG A 116 -2.21 2.24 -4.09
N LEU A 117 -1.21 2.49 -3.26
CA LEU A 117 0.09 2.95 -3.72
C LEU A 117 0.89 1.72 -4.16
N GLU A 118 1.44 1.79 -5.35
CA GLU A 118 2.41 0.85 -5.90
C GLU A 118 3.78 1.55 -5.93
N VAL A 119 4.80 0.85 -5.45
CA VAL A 119 6.19 1.30 -5.54
C VAL A 119 7.01 0.16 -6.12
N GLU A 120 7.62 0.41 -7.27
CA GLU A 120 8.54 -0.52 -7.92
C GLU A 120 9.98 -0.11 -7.61
N LEU A 121 10.82 -1.09 -7.27
CA LEU A 121 12.24 -0.96 -7.00
C LEU A 121 12.98 -1.88 -7.99
N PRO A 122 13.27 -1.41 -9.21
CA PRO A 122 13.88 -2.24 -10.26
C PRO A 122 15.24 -2.81 -9.89
N SER A 123 16.06 -2.06 -9.16
CA SER A 123 17.40 -2.48 -8.71
C SER A 123 17.31 -3.67 -7.76
N GLU A 124 16.27 -3.68 -6.93
CA GLU A 124 15.95 -4.79 -6.03
C GLU A 124 15.15 -5.91 -6.70
N ARG A 125 14.67 -5.70 -7.94
CA ARG A 125 13.72 -6.55 -8.68
C ARG A 125 12.45 -6.84 -7.87
N ARG A 126 11.89 -5.78 -7.29
CA ARG A 126 10.74 -5.90 -6.40
C ARG A 126 9.66 -4.91 -6.77
N GLU A 127 8.45 -5.40 -6.69
CA GLU A 127 7.24 -4.61 -6.80
C GLU A 127 6.53 -4.70 -5.45
N MET A 128 6.10 -3.55 -4.93
CA MET A 128 5.45 -3.49 -3.64
C MET A 128 4.15 -2.71 -3.72
N ILE A 129 3.04 -3.41 -3.54
CA ILE A 129 1.72 -2.82 -3.43
C ILE A 129 1.37 -2.63 -1.96
N TRP A 130 1.12 -1.39 -1.58
CA TRP A 130 0.77 -1.03 -0.22
C TRP A 130 -0.60 -1.63 0.18
N PRO A 131 -0.71 -2.32 1.33
CA PRO A 131 -1.95 -2.98 1.72
C PRO A 131 -3.04 -2.01 2.20
N ARG A 132 -2.69 -0.80 2.69
CA ARG A 132 -3.72 0.18 3.05
C ARG A 132 -4.31 0.79 1.80
N ARG A 133 -5.62 0.99 1.86
CA ARG A 133 -6.42 1.43 0.73
C ARG A 133 -6.75 2.91 0.88
N ILE A 134 -6.65 3.63 -0.22
CA ILE A 134 -7.19 4.98 -0.37
C ILE A 134 -8.62 4.83 -0.89
N PHE A 135 -9.58 5.49 -0.24
CA PHE A 135 -10.96 5.50 -0.70
C PHE A 135 -11.24 6.79 -1.44
N VAL A 136 -11.65 6.66 -2.70
CA VAL A 136 -12.20 7.76 -3.49
C VAL A 136 -13.72 7.60 -3.48
N ASP A 137 -14.39 8.54 -2.83
CA ASP A 137 -15.84 8.68 -2.88
C ASP A 137 -16.18 9.73 -3.94
N GLN A 138 -17.22 9.52 -4.73
CA GLN A 138 -17.74 10.56 -5.62
C GLN A 138 -19.25 10.72 -5.37
N PRO A 139 -19.74 11.90 -4.96
CA PRO A 139 -21.16 12.19 -4.99
C PRO A 139 -21.61 12.18 -6.45
N GLY A 140 -22.61 11.36 -6.73
CA GLY A 140 -23.19 11.21 -8.08
C GLY A 140 -23.01 9.84 -8.73
N ALA A 141 -22.25 8.91 -8.13
CA ALA A 141 -22.17 7.52 -8.63
C ALA A 141 -23.15 6.55 -7.95
N SER A 142 -24.01 7.04 -7.05
CA SER A 142 -25.18 6.31 -6.53
C SER A 142 -26.38 7.26 -6.45
N PRO A 143 -27.59 6.87 -6.92
CA PRO A 143 -28.80 7.71 -6.85
C PRO A 143 -29.20 8.11 -5.42
N ASP A 144 -28.72 7.37 -4.42
CA ASP A 144 -29.20 7.45 -3.03
C ASP A 144 -28.39 8.40 -2.13
N CYS A 145 -27.45 9.18 -2.67
CA CYS A 145 -26.73 10.21 -1.90
C CYS A 145 -27.14 11.65 -2.25
N ALA A 146 -28.28 11.82 -2.93
CA ALA A 146 -28.99 13.09 -2.95
C ALA A 146 -29.70 13.27 -1.60
N GLY A 147 -29.02 13.87 -0.62
CA GLY A 147 -29.76 14.61 0.41
C GLY A 147 -30.67 15.63 -0.29
N PRO A 148 -31.88 15.90 0.23
CA PRO A 148 -32.85 16.72 -0.48
C PRO A 148 -32.27 18.09 -0.84
N PRO A 149 -32.61 18.65 -2.02
CA PRO A 149 -32.22 20.01 -2.40
C PRO A 149 -32.56 20.98 -1.26
N ARG A 150 -31.64 21.91 -0.96
CA ARG A 150 -31.81 22.93 0.09
C ARG A 150 -33.03 23.83 -0.13
N ASP A 151 -33.55 23.82 -1.35
CA ASP A 151 -34.69 24.59 -1.83
C ASP A 151 -36.03 24.17 -1.20
N VAL A 152 -36.06 23.05 -0.46
CA VAL A 152 -37.26 22.50 0.21
C VAL A 152 -37.37 22.91 1.69
N LEU A 153 -36.34 23.54 2.27
CA LEU A 153 -36.34 23.94 3.69
C LEU A 153 -36.76 25.40 3.94
N ASP A 154 -37.00 26.17 2.88
CA ASP A 154 -37.34 27.61 2.99
C ASP A 154 -38.74 27.92 2.45
N ARG A 155 -39.72 27.03 2.72
CA ARG A 155 -41.13 27.27 2.43
C ARG A 155 -42.05 26.86 3.57
#